data_AF-A0A382LIX5-F1
#
_entry.id   AF-A0A382LIX5-F1
#
_cell.length_a   1.000
_cell.length_b   1.000
_cell.length_c   1.000
_cell.angle_alpha   90.00
_cell.angle_beta   90.00
_cell.angle_gamma   90.00
#
_symmetry.space_group_name_H-M   'P 1'
#
loop_
_entity.id
_entity.type
_entity.pdbx_description
1 polymer ?
#
loop_
_entity_poly.entity_id
_entity_poly.type
_entity_poly.pdbx_seq_one_letter_code
_entity_poly.pdbx_strand_id
1 'polypeptide(L)'
;ILVSAALGLSLPLLPTPDILLLQIAQSAVGIFLVGMGSGIYLIAHLGPGPRDGLMTGLQHVTQFPIAWVRTSLEVTVVILGWLLGGTVGLGTLMFAFGIGPAVSFGLYTVSRFSSQKD
;
A
#
# COMPACT_ATOMS: atom_id res chain seq x y z
N ILE A 1 -11.71 7.69 11.65
CA ILE A 1 -11.25 8.82 12.51
C ILE A 1 -9.74 9.01 12.39
N LEU A 2 -8.90 8.03 12.76
CA LEU A 2 -7.43 8.17 12.71
C LEU A 2 -6.86 8.54 11.33
N VAL A 3 -7.31 7.86 10.26
CA VAL A 3 -6.85 8.17 8.89
C VAL A 3 -7.18 9.61 8.49
N SER A 4 -8.39 10.07 8.79
CA SER A 4 -8.83 11.43 8.47
C SER A 4 -8.04 12.49 9.27
N ALA A 5 -7.77 12.24 10.55
CA ALA A 5 -6.93 13.12 11.37
C ALA A 5 -5.48 13.19 10.87
N ALA A 6 -4.89 12.03 10.53
CA ALA A 6 -3.55 11.96 9.97
C ALA A 6 -3.45 12.72 8.63
N LEU A 7 -4.45 12.58 7.75
CA LEU A 7 -4.52 13.35 6.51
C LEU A 7 -4.66 14.85 6.78
N GLY A 8 -5.54 15.26 7.69
CA GLY A 8 -5.73 16.67 8.04
C GLY A 8 -4.47 17.36 8.58
N LEU A 9 -3.64 16.62 9.32
CA LEU A 9 -2.36 17.12 9.83
C LEU A 9 -1.23 17.09 8.78
N SER A 10 -1.20 16.09 7.91
CA SER A 10 -0.11 15.89 6.96
C SER A 10 -0.27 16.68 5.66
N LEU A 11 -1.49 16.78 5.10
CA LEU A 11 -1.73 17.46 3.83
C LEU A 11 -1.19 18.91 3.79
N PRO A 12 -1.41 19.75 4.82
CA PRO A 12 -0.91 21.12 4.82
C PRO A 12 0.62 21.24 4.85
N LEU A 13 1.31 20.18 5.27
CA LEU A 13 2.78 20.14 5.38
C LEU A 13 3.45 19.58 4.12
N LEU A 14 2.70 18.84 3.30
CA LEU A 14 3.26 18.18 2.12
C LEU A 14 3.30 19.13 0.92
N PRO A 15 4.42 19.17 0.18
CA PRO A 15 4.52 19.97 -1.02
C PRO A 15 3.61 19.40 -2.13
N THR A 16 3.10 20.30 -2.97
CA THR A 16 2.36 19.99 -4.20
C THR A 16 3.19 20.41 -5.41
N PRO A 17 4.13 19.57 -5.87
CA PRO A 17 5.02 19.96 -6.97
C PRO A 17 4.28 20.01 -8.31
N ASP A 18 4.52 21.05 -9.10
CA ASP A 18 3.96 21.19 -10.45
C ASP A 18 4.70 20.33 -11.49
N ILE A 19 5.95 19.95 -11.18
CA ILE A 19 6.79 19.16 -12.08
C ILE A 19 6.39 17.67 -11.98
N LEU A 20 6.01 17.09 -13.11
CA LEU A 20 5.57 15.69 -13.21
C LEU A 20 6.57 14.71 -12.57
N LEU A 21 7.88 14.90 -12.80
CA LEU A 21 8.92 14.05 -12.22
C LEU A 21 8.88 14.04 -10.69
N LEU A 22 8.66 15.20 -10.07
CA LEU A 22 8.56 15.31 -8.61
C LEU A 22 7.27 14.69 -8.09
N GLN A 23 6.15 14.79 -8.83
CA GLN A 23 4.89 14.11 -8.48
C GLN A 23 5.05 12.59 -8.49
N ILE A 24 5.73 12.05 -9.51
CA ILE A 24 6.02 10.62 -9.64
C ILE A 24 6.94 10.20 -8.49
N ALA A 25 8.02 10.93 -8.21
CA ALA A 25 8.93 10.63 -7.13
C ALA A 25 8.22 10.65 -5.76
N GLN A 26 7.41 11.67 -5.50
CA GLN A 26 6.62 11.78 -4.27
C GLN A 26 5.61 10.62 -4.12
N SER A 27 4.94 10.24 -5.22
CA SER A 27 4.03 9.09 -5.23
C SER A 27 4.75 7.78 -4.95
N ALA A 28 5.91 7.57 -5.58
CA ALA A 28 6.72 6.36 -5.37
C ALA A 28 7.21 6.23 -3.92
N VAL A 29 7.69 7.33 -3.32
CA VAL A 29 8.07 7.38 -1.91
C VAL A 29 6.87 7.07 -1.01
N GLY A 30 5.70 7.66 -1.30
CA GLY A 30 4.47 7.39 -0.56
C GLY A 30 4.08 5.91 -0.60
N ILE A 31 4.09 5.28 -1.79
CA ILE A 31 3.78 3.84 -1.97
C ILE A 31 4.75 2.98 -1.15
N PHE A 32 6.04 3.30 -1.21
CA PHE A 32 7.07 2.59 -0.46
C PHE A 32 6.85 2.71 1.06
N LEU A 33 6.56 3.92 1.56
CA LEU A 33 6.29 4.16 2.98
C LEU A 33 5.05 3.39 3.45
N VAL A 34 3.98 3.33 2.64
CA VAL A 34 2.79 2.54 2.96
C VAL A 34 3.15 1.05 3.04
N GLY A 35 3.93 0.54 2.08
CA GLY A 35 4.38 -0.86 2.09
C GLY A 35 5.22 -1.23 3.32
N MET A 36 6.18 -0.37 3.69
CA MET A 36 6.98 -0.53 4.90
C MET A 36 6.13 -0.46 6.17
N GLY A 37 5.21 0.50 6.26
CA GLY A 37 4.28 0.63 7.36
C GLY A 37 3.42 -0.63 7.55
N SER A 38 2.88 -1.17 6.44
CA SER A 38 2.18 -2.46 6.44
C SER A 38 3.05 -3.60 6.97
N GLY A 39 4.30 -3.68 6.54
CA GLY A 39 5.26 -4.68 7.04
C GLY A 39 5.45 -4.61 8.56
N ILE A 40 5.68 -3.41 9.09
CA ILE A 40 5.94 -3.17 10.52
C ILE A 40 4.76 -3.66 11.37
N TYR A 41 3.54 -3.17 11.07
CA TYR A 41 2.41 -3.43 11.96
C TYR A 41 1.90 -4.88 11.85
N LEU A 42 1.97 -5.48 10.66
CA LEU A 42 1.54 -6.87 10.44
C LEU A 42 2.46 -7.86 11.17
N ILE A 43 3.77 -7.62 11.15
CA ILE A 43 4.74 -8.49 11.86
C ILE A 43 4.69 -8.28 13.38
N ALA A 44 4.31 -7.09 13.82
CA ALA A 44 4.05 -6.82 15.24
C ALA A 44 2.75 -7.49 15.76
N HIS A 45 2.05 -8.29 14.94
CA HIS A 45 0.80 -8.97 15.29
C HIS A 45 -0.31 -8.03 15.79
N LEU A 46 -0.32 -6.78 15.32
CA LEU A 46 -1.34 -5.79 15.70
C LEU A 46 -2.72 -6.04 15.05
N GLY A 47 -2.85 -7.14 14.29
CA GLY A 47 -4.05 -7.53 13.58
C GLY A 47 -4.20 -6.80 12.24
N PRO A 48 -4.49 -7.49 11.13
CA PRO A 48 -4.61 -6.86 9.82
C PRO A 48 -5.86 -5.97 9.74
N GLY A 49 -5.71 -4.77 9.17
CA GLY A 49 -6.86 -3.93 8.81
C GLY A 49 -7.73 -4.59 7.73
N PRO A 50 -8.97 -4.12 7.45
CA PRO A 50 -9.92 -4.83 6.59
C PRO A 50 -9.38 -5.17 5.18
N ARG A 51 -8.66 -4.23 4.55
CA ARG A 51 -8.05 -4.43 3.22
C ARG A 51 -6.87 -5.40 3.25
N ASP A 52 -6.05 -5.33 4.30
CA ASP A 52 -4.90 -6.20 4.49
C ASP A 52 -5.34 -7.59 4.95
N GLY A 53 -6.45 -7.69 5.69
CA GLY A 53 -7.07 -8.94 6.12
C GLY A 53 -7.67 -9.71 4.95
N LEU A 54 -8.31 -8.99 4.00
CA LEU A 54 -8.74 -9.60 2.74
C LEU A 54 -7.54 -10.13 1.94
N MET A 55 -6.46 -9.35 1.85
CA MET A 55 -5.23 -9.77 1.19
C MET A 55 -4.61 -11.02 1.86
N THR A 56 -4.44 -11.03 3.18
CA THR A 56 -3.85 -12.17 3.91
C THR A 56 -4.77 -13.39 3.88
N GLY A 57 -6.09 -13.19 3.96
CA GLY A 57 -7.07 -14.28 3.87
C GLY A 57 -7.10 -14.92 2.48
N LEU A 58 -7.10 -14.10 1.42
CA LEU A 58 -7.00 -14.59 0.05
C LEU A 58 -5.65 -15.26 -0.20
N GLN A 59 -4.55 -14.73 0.34
CA GLN A 59 -3.26 -15.41 0.26
C GLN A 59 -3.29 -16.77 0.96
N HIS A 60 -3.92 -16.89 2.13
CA HIS A 60 -4.04 -18.15 2.85
C HIS A 60 -4.85 -19.19 2.06
N VAL A 61 -5.89 -18.78 1.32
CA VAL A 61 -6.71 -19.70 0.52
C VAL A 61 -6.05 -20.03 -0.83
N THR A 62 -5.50 -19.03 -1.52
CA THR A 62 -4.96 -19.19 -2.89
C THR A 62 -3.50 -19.64 -2.92
N GLN A 63 -2.76 -19.47 -1.82
CA GLN A 63 -1.31 -19.70 -1.71
C GLN A 63 -0.46 -18.88 -2.70
N PHE A 64 -1.03 -17.88 -3.36
CA PHE A 64 -0.28 -16.97 -4.22
C PHE A 64 0.57 -15.98 -3.43
N PRO A 65 1.64 -15.42 -4.00
CA PRO A 65 2.46 -14.44 -3.28
C PRO A 65 1.65 -13.19 -2.90
N ILE A 66 1.90 -12.66 -1.70
CA ILE A 66 1.20 -11.48 -1.15
C ILE A 66 1.20 -10.31 -2.14
N ALA A 67 2.31 -10.08 -2.84
CA ALA A 67 2.42 -9.03 -3.84
C ALA A 67 1.34 -9.16 -4.94
N TRP A 68 1.14 -10.36 -5.47
CA TRP A 68 0.16 -10.61 -6.54
C TRP A 68 -1.27 -10.46 -6.05
N VAL A 69 -1.59 -11.01 -4.88
CA VAL A 69 -2.92 -10.90 -4.27
C VAL A 69 -3.24 -9.43 -3.98
N ARG A 70 -2.28 -8.67 -3.49
CA ARG A 70 -2.47 -7.25 -3.20
C ARG A 70 -2.67 -6.43 -4.47
N THR A 71 -1.83 -6.63 -5.48
CA THR A 71 -1.95 -5.92 -6.75
C THR A 71 -3.26 -6.26 -7.46
N SER A 72 -3.71 -7.52 -7.44
CA SER A 72 -4.99 -7.89 -8.07
C SER A 72 -6.18 -7.22 -7.39
N LEU A 73 -6.21 -7.15 -6.06
CA LEU A 73 -7.25 -6.42 -5.32
C LEU A 73 -7.33 -4.96 -5.75
N GLU A 74 -6.19 -4.26 -5.83
CA GLU A 74 -6.18 -2.87 -6.26
C GLU A 74 -6.62 -2.69 -7.70
N VAL A 75 -6.10 -3.52 -8.61
CA VAL A 75 -6.46 -3.43 -10.02
C VAL A 75 -7.96 -3.67 -10.20
N THR A 76 -8.54 -4.64 -9.49
CA THR A 76 -10.00 -4.87 -9.52
C THR A 76 -10.76 -3.66 -9.02
N VAL A 77 -10.39 -3.09 -7.86
CA VAL A 77 -11.09 -1.91 -7.30
C VAL A 77 -10.94 -0.70 -8.22
N VAL A 78 -9.77 -0.48 -8.82
CA VAL A 78 -9.54 0.62 -9.78
C VAL A 78 -10.40 0.45 -11.03
N ILE A 79 -10.47 -0.76 -11.60
CA ILE A 79 -11.31 -1.05 -12.76
C ILE A 79 -12.79 -0.81 -12.41
N LEU A 80 -13.26 -1.33 -11.29
CA LEU A 80 -14.66 -1.13 -10.85
C LEU A 80 -14.95 0.35 -10.62
N GLY A 81 -14.06 1.07 -9.93
CA GLY A 81 -14.18 2.51 -9.71
C GLY A 81 -14.24 3.29 -11.02
N TRP A 82 -13.43 2.92 -12.01
CA TRP A 82 -13.44 3.54 -13.33
C TRP A 82 -14.75 3.28 -14.09
N LEU A 83 -15.25 2.04 -14.07
CA LEU A 83 -16.53 1.68 -14.70
C LEU A 83 -17.72 2.41 -14.06
N LEU A 84 -17.64 2.74 -12.77
CA LEU A 84 -18.63 3.53 -12.05
C LEU A 84 -18.50 5.06 -12.30
N GLY A 85 -17.60 5.49 -13.18
CA GLY A 85 -17.39 6.89 -13.54
C GLY A 85 -16.29 7.62 -12.75
N GLY A 86 -15.50 6.90 -11.95
CA GLY A 86 -14.33 7.45 -11.26
C GLY A 86 -13.18 7.78 -12.21
N THR A 87 -12.30 8.68 -11.80
CA THR A 87 -11.11 9.06 -12.58
C THR A 87 -9.90 8.22 -12.19
N VAL A 88 -9.14 7.77 -13.20
CA VAL A 88 -7.90 7.03 -13.00
C VAL A 88 -6.73 7.91 -13.42
N GLY A 89 -5.94 8.35 -12.44
CA GLY A 89 -4.73 9.14 -12.66
C GLY A 89 -3.46 8.30 -12.61
N LEU A 90 -2.33 8.92 -12.96
CA LEU A 90 -1.01 8.28 -12.89
C LEU A 90 -0.69 7.78 -11.47
N GLY A 91 -0.96 8.58 -10.44
CA GLY A 91 -0.76 8.18 -9.05
C GLY A 91 -1.59 6.94 -8.66
N THR A 92 -2.81 6.83 -9.17
CA THR A 92 -3.69 5.67 -8.94
C THR A 92 -3.11 4.41 -9.54
N LEU A 93 -2.62 4.48 -10.78
CA LEU A 93 -1.98 3.34 -11.46
C LEU A 93 -0.68 2.95 -10.75
N MET A 94 0.15 3.93 -10.41
CA MET A 94 1.39 3.69 -9.66
C MET A 94 1.10 2.98 -8.34
N PHE A 95 0.07 3.41 -7.61
CA PHE A 95 -0.32 2.76 -6.36
C PHE A 95 -0.85 1.35 -6.60
N ALA A 96 -1.75 1.16 -7.57
CA ALA A 96 -2.36 -0.15 -7.85
C ALA A 96 -1.33 -1.23 -8.19
N PHE A 97 -0.35 -0.90 -9.04
CA PHE A 97 0.70 -1.84 -9.42
C PHE A 97 1.86 -1.90 -8.40
N GLY A 98 2.19 -0.78 -7.77
CA GLY A 98 3.37 -0.66 -6.89
C GLY A 98 3.15 -1.15 -5.46
N ILE A 99 1.91 -1.10 -4.94
CA ILE A 99 1.68 -1.38 -3.51
C ILE A 99 1.89 -2.85 -3.16
N GLY A 100 1.58 -3.79 -4.06
CA GLY A 100 1.80 -5.21 -3.81
C GLY A 100 3.27 -5.55 -3.56
N PRO A 101 4.18 -5.23 -4.50
CA PRO A 101 5.62 -5.38 -4.29
C PRO A 101 6.12 -4.62 -3.06
N ALA A 102 5.65 -3.38 -2.82
CA ALA A 102 6.08 -2.57 -1.68
C ALA A 102 5.71 -3.21 -0.33
N VAL A 103 4.48 -3.75 -0.19
CA VAL A 103 4.05 -4.46 1.03
C VAL A 103 4.85 -5.75 1.21
N SER A 104 5.06 -6.52 0.13
CA SER A 104 5.87 -7.74 0.19
C SER A 104 7.31 -7.45 0.62
N PHE A 105 7.89 -6.36 0.12
CA PHE A 105 9.22 -5.90 0.52
C PHE A 105 9.25 -5.47 1.99
N GLY A 106 8.23 -4.73 2.45
CA GLY A 106 8.10 -4.32 3.85
C GLY A 106 8.03 -5.52 4.80
N LEU A 107 7.19 -6.50 4.48
CA LEU A 107 7.09 -7.76 5.25
C LEU A 107 8.41 -8.51 5.28
N TYR A 108 9.06 -8.70 4.12
CA TYR A 108 10.34 -9.38 4.05
C TYR A 108 11.42 -8.67 4.87
N THR A 109 11.53 -7.36 4.74
CA THR A 109 12.57 -6.56 5.41
C THR A 109 12.37 -6.59 6.92
N VAL A 110 11.17 -6.29 7.40
CA VAL A 110 10.87 -6.25 8.84
C VAL A 110 11.03 -7.63 9.46
N SER A 111 10.59 -8.70 8.78
CA SER A 111 10.70 -10.07 9.32
C SER A 111 12.15 -10.52 9.44
N ARG A 112 13.01 -10.09 8.50
CA ARG A 112 14.44 -10.37 8.56
C ARG A 112 15.13 -9.69 9.75
N PHE A 113 14.70 -8.48 10.11
CA PHE A 113 15.22 -7.78 11.28
C PHE A 113 14.66 -8.32 12.59
N SER A 114 13.37 -8.70 12.64
CA SER A 114 12.76 -9.25 13.85
C SER A 114 13.28 -10.65 14.19
N SER A 115 13.47 -11.50 13.18
CA SER A 115 13.99 -12.87 13.34
C SER A 115 15.47 -12.95 13.69
N GLN A 116 16.20 -11.83 13.66
CA GLN A 116 17.62 -11.78 14.03
C GLN A 116 17.83 -11.60 15.55
N LYS A 117 16.74 -11.54 16.32
CA LYS A 117 16.74 -11.24 17.76
C LYS A 117 16.42 -12.46 18.65
N ASP A 118 16.30 -13.64 18.03
CA ASP A 118 16.21 -14.95 18.70
C ASP A 118 17.50 -15.75 18.46
#